data_AF-X0WK68-F1
#
_entry.id   AF-X0WK68-F1
#
_cell.length_a   1.000
_cell.length_b   1.000
_cell.length_c   1.000
_cell.angle_alpha   90.00
_cell.angle_beta   90.00
_cell.angle_gamma   90.00
#
_symmetry.space_group_name_H-M   'P 1'
#
loop_
_entity.id
_entity.type
_entity.pdbx_description
1 polymer ?
#
loop_
_entity_poly.entity_id
_entity_poly.type
_entity_poly.pdbx_seq_one_letter_code
_entity_poly.pdbx_strand_id
1 'polypeptide(L)'
;KANKQYGLFVVEFSTGEIRCLINKALKTAPAWSPDSMKIAIGNTEGYKRYHPLVIVDVKSGKVTDTEVEGVGASWSPDGRYLAFSSKVVRGGSWFKGVPVDGRIAVYDLEEKKLVYVTAAAVSNYDEETGKLERQGSLHPVWSVDGQRIAYWRTEEFCESKETEKQETKTTWIVKKDGQIPLKVADGFNQLGWGRDNQSLFILKDTQIDRIDLKSLETRTLVSWEQAQAPTPKPVLDIVPAAVRTYIADHFR
;
A
#
# COMPACT_ATOMS: atom_id res chain seq x y z
N LYS A 1 24.65 3.83 -26.39
CA LYS A 1 23.66 3.43 -25.36
C LYS A 1 23.14 4.70 -24.71
N ALA A 2 21.85 5.02 -24.83
CA ALA A 2 21.28 6.18 -24.15
C ALA A 2 21.47 6.03 -22.63
N ASN A 3 21.94 7.09 -21.97
CA ASN A 3 22.08 7.13 -20.52
C ASN A 3 20.68 7.00 -19.90
N LYS A 4 20.37 5.84 -19.32
CA LYS A 4 19.10 5.65 -18.61
C LYS A 4 19.14 6.48 -17.32
N GLN A 5 18.23 7.43 -17.21
CA GLN A 5 18.04 8.20 -15.99
C GLN A 5 16.96 7.53 -15.13
N TYR A 6 17.26 7.31 -13.86
CA TYR A 6 16.33 6.76 -12.88
C TYR A 6 16.04 7.82 -11.83
N GLY A 7 14.79 7.95 -11.40
CA GLY A 7 14.41 9.05 -10.54
C GLY A 7 12.93 9.09 -10.21
N LEU A 8 12.59 10.04 -9.35
CA LEU A 8 11.23 10.53 -9.18
C LEU A 8 11.00 11.64 -10.19
N PHE A 9 10.04 11.43 -11.09
CA PHE A 9 9.63 12.40 -12.09
C PHE A 9 8.17 12.77 -11.87
N VAL A 10 7.84 14.04 -12.13
CA VAL A 10 6.48 14.55 -12.20
C VAL A 10 6.21 14.99 -13.63
N VAL A 11 5.03 14.64 -14.12
CA VAL A 11 4.53 15.07 -15.42
C VAL A 11 3.36 16.00 -15.19
N GLU A 12 3.45 17.21 -15.74
CA GLU A 12 2.31 18.11 -15.80
C GLU A 12 1.46 17.76 -17.02
N PHE A 13 0.21 17.34 -16.80
CA PHE A 13 -0.65 16.85 -17.88
C PHE A 13 -1.08 17.93 -18.88
N SER A 14 -1.23 19.18 -18.43
CA SER A 14 -1.68 20.29 -19.28
C SER A 14 -0.61 20.71 -20.30
N THR A 15 0.67 20.63 -19.92
CA THR A 15 1.80 21.11 -20.71
C THR A 15 2.62 19.97 -21.32
N GLY A 16 2.52 18.77 -20.73
CA GLY A 16 3.42 17.66 -21.02
C GLY A 16 4.82 17.83 -20.42
N GLU A 17 5.04 18.86 -19.58
CA GLU A 17 6.34 19.11 -18.99
C GLU A 17 6.73 17.96 -18.04
N ILE A 18 7.96 17.47 -18.19
CA ILE A 18 8.54 16.43 -17.33
C ILE A 18 9.61 17.06 -16.47
N ARG A 19 9.44 16.97 -15.15
CA ARG A 19 10.40 17.49 -14.16
C ARG A 19 10.99 16.35 -13.34
N CYS A 20 12.31 16.29 -13.23
CA CYS A 20 12.99 15.38 -12.32
C CYS A 20 13.07 16.03 -10.93
N LEU A 21 12.47 15.39 -9.92
CA LEU A 21 12.51 15.87 -8.54
C LEU A 21 13.61 15.19 -7.72
N ILE A 22 13.87 13.90 -7.99
CA ILE A 22 14.98 13.16 -7.38
C ILE A 22 15.68 12.38 -8.49
N ASN A 23 16.97 12.61 -8.68
CA ASN A 23 17.78 11.96 -9.72
C ASN A 23 18.56 10.76 -9.15
N LYS A 24 17.83 9.73 -8.68
CA LYS A 24 18.42 8.46 -8.23
C LYS A 24 17.47 7.28 -8.36
N ALA A 25 18.01 6.06 -8.39
CA ALA A 25 17.24 4.83 -8.59
C ALA A 25 16.45 4.40 -7.34
N LEU A 26 15.34 5.08 -7.08
CA LEU A 26 14.38 4.74 -6.02
C LEU A 26 13.66 3.42 -6.36
N LYS A 27 13.48 2.56 -5.35
CA LYS A 27 12.81 1.25 -5.48
C LYS A 27 11.53 1.14 -4.65
N THR A 28 10.97 2.28 -4.26
CA THR A 28 9.77 2.40 -3.42
C THR A 28 8.67 3.15 -4.15
N ALA A 29 7.41 2.85 -3.87
CA ALA A 29 6.28 3.57 -4.46
C ALA A 29 6.15 4.99 -3.86
N PRO A 30 6.09 6.06 -4.68
CA PRO A 30 5.75 7.41 -4.21
C PRO A 30 4.26 7.51 -3.86
N ALA A 31 3.93 8.45 -2.97
CA ALA A 31 2.55 8.77 -2.61
C ALA A 31 2.30 10.27 -2.64
N TRP A 32 1.32 10.70 -3.44
CA TRP A 32 0.89 12.09 -3.53
C TRP A 32 0.09 12.51 -2.30
N SER A 33 0.32 13.72 -1.81
CA SER A 33 -0.57 14.37 -0.86
C SER A 33 -1.91 14.74 -1.52
N PRO A 34 -3.00 14.87 -0.73
CA PRO A 34 -4.33 15.17 -1.28
C PRO A 34 -4.38 16.52 -2.01
N ASP A 35 -3.55 17.48 -1.60
CA ASP A 35 -3.42 18.81 -2.21
C ASP A 35 -2.56 18.81 -3.48
N SER A 36 -2.00 17.68 -3.89
CA SER A 36 -1.07 17.53 -5.04
C SER A 36 0.21 18.38 -4.94
N MET A 37 0.53 18.91 -3.75
CA MET A 37 1.71 19.77 -3.56
C MET A 37 2.94 19.00 -3.09
N LYS A 38 2.77 17.79 -2.56
CA LYS A 38 3.82 17.02 -1.91
C LYS A 38 3.80 15.55 -2.33
N ILE A 39 4.97 14.93 -2.30
CA ILE A 39 5.14 13.50 -2.51
C ILE A 39 5.90 12.90 -1.34
N ALA A 40 5.37 11.86 -0.70
CA ALA A 40 6.07 11.05 0.28
C ALA A 40 6.72 9.84 -0.41
N ILE A 41 8.00 9.56 -0.11
CA ILE A 41 8.73 8.44 -0.71
C ILE A 41 9.87 7.94 0.18
N GLY A 42 10.15 6.63 0.15
CA GLY A 42 11.34 6.06 0.76
C GLY A 42 12.60 6.45 -0.02
N ASN A 43 13.50 7.21 0.60
CA ASN A 43 14.58 7.90 -0.09
C ASN A 43 15.88 7.08 -0.15
N THR A 44 15.79 5.81 -0.57
CA THR A 44 16.96 4.92 -0.65
C THR A 44 17.06 4.22 -2.00
N GLU A 45 18.30 4.00 -2.45
CA GLU A 45 18.58 3.21 -3.65
C GLU A 45 18.54 1.71 -3.33
N GLY A 46 17.86 0.94 -4.18
CA GLY A 46 17.77 -0.51 -4.02
C GLY A 46 16.81 -0.96 -2.91
N TYR A 47 16.77 -2.27 -2.70
CA TYR A 47 15.93 -2.91 -1.69
C TYR A 47 16.71 -3.07 -0.39
N LYS A 48 16.84 -1.98 0.38
CA LYS A 48 17.52 -1.99 1.68
C LYS A 48 16.53 -2.23 2.83
N ARG A 49 17.06 -2.59 4.00
CA ARG A 49 16.27 -2.71 5.23
C ARG A 49 15.74 -1.36 5.71
N TYR A 50 16.57 -0.33 5.61
CA TYR A 50 16.27 1.01 6.11
C TYR A 50 16.02 1.97 4.94
N HIS A 51 14.93 2.74 5.05
CA HIS A 51 14.53 3.73 4.06
C HIS A 51 14.09 4.99 4.79
N PRO A 52 14.88 6.08 4.79
CA PRO A 52 14.41 7.36 5.29
C PRO A 52 13.18 7.79 4.50
N LEU A 53 12.07 8.05 5.19
CA LEU A 53 10.88 8.58 4.54
C LEU A 53 11.06 10.08 4.38
N VAL A 54 10.92 10.58 3.16
CA VAL A 54 11.04 12.02 2.87
C VAL A 54 9.79 12.55 2.24
N ILE A 55 9.58 13.85 2.40
CA ILE A 55 8.55 14.62 1.71
C ILE A 55 9.23 15.53 0.69
N VAL A 56 8.79 15.44 -0.55
CA VAL A 56 9.26 16.24 -1.67
C VAL A 56 8.21 17.29 -1.99
N ASP A 57 8.58 18.57 -1.94
CA ASP A 57 7.74 19.65 -2.44
C ASP A 57 7.78 19.64 -3.97
N VAL A 58 6.61 19.51 -4.59
CA VAL A 58 6.48 19.30 -6.05
C VAL A 58 6.91 20.55 -6.83
N LYS A 59 6.63 21.74 -6.28
CA LYS A 59 6.92 23.00 -6.96
C LYS A 59 8.41 23.32 -6.97
N SER A 60 9.07 23.24 -5.82
CA SER A 60 10.47 23.62 -5.63
C SER A 60 11.45 22.45 -5.81
N GLY A 61 10.98 21.21 -5.71
CA GLY A 61 11.83 20.02 -5.65
C GLY A 61 12.54 19.86 -4.30
N LYS A 62 12.23 20.70 -3.29
CA LYS A 62 12.85 20.61 -1.97
C LYS A 62 12.49 19.27 -1.32
N VAL A 63 13.52 18.54 -0.89
CA VAL A 63 13.37 17.30 -0.12
C VAL A 63 13.51 17.62 1.37
N THR A 64 12.53 17.20 2.17
CA THR A 64 12.51 17.36 3.62
C THR A 64 12.49 15.99 4.27
N ASP A 65 13.42 15.75 5.19
CA ASP A 65 13.45 14.52 5.98
C ASP A 65 12.32 14.53 7.03
N THR A 66 11.63 13.41 7.19
CA THR A 66 10.57 13.25 8.18
C THR A 66 11.07 12.72 9.52
N GLU A 67 12.35 12.35 9.60
CA GLU A 67 13.03 11.75 10.76
C GLU A 67 12.48 10.34 11.12
N VAL A 68 11.67 9.76 10.24
CA VAL A 68 11.14 8.39 10.35
C VAL A 68 11.53 7.55 9.15
N GLU A 69 11.50 6.23 9.34
CA GLU A 69 11.86 5.27 8.31
C GLU A 69 10.65 4.47 7.86
N GLY A 70 10.48 4.33 6.54
CA GLY A 70 9.40 3.57 5.97
C GLY A 70 9.26 3.69 4.45
N VAL A 71 8.37 2.88 3.90
CA VAL A 71 8.10 2.76 2.47
C VAL A 71 6.61 2.47 2.23
N GLY A 72 6.15 2.67 1.00
CA GLY A 72 4.74 2.46 0.64
C GLY A 72 3.81 3.36 1.43
N ALA A 73 4.13 4.66 1.46
CA ALA A 73 3.36 5.63 2.21
C ALA A 73 1.98 5.87 1.59
N SER A 74 1.06 6.39 2.40
CA SER A 74 -0.27 6.84 2.02
C SER A 74 -0.66 8.02 2.90
N TRP A 75 -1.13 9.09 2.28
CA TRP A 75 -1.55 10.30 2.98
C TRP A 75 -2.97 10.15 3.50
N SER A 76 -3.22 10.65 4.71
CA SER A 76 -4.58 10.84 5.19
C SER A 76 -5.32 11.87 4.31
N PRO A 77 -6.67 11.82 4.23
CA PRO A 77 -7.44 12.73 3.39
C PRO A 77 -7.25 14.21 3.74
N ASP A 78 -6.94 14.52 5.00
CA ASP A 78 -6.65 15.87 5.49
C ASP A 78 -5.19 16.31 5.26
N GLY A 79 -4.32 15.41 4.78
CA GLY A 79 -2.90 15.69 4.53
C GLY A 79 -2.03 15.80 5.78
N ARG A 80 -2.56 15.58 6.98
CA ARG A 80 -1.80 15.69 8.24
C ARG A 80 -0.97 14.44 8.58
N TYR A 81 -1.44 13.26 8.17
CA TYR A 81 -0.85 11.99 8.57
C TYR A 81 -0.30 11.23 7.36
N LEU A 82 0.76 10.46 7.63
CA LEU A 82 1.27 9.43 6.72
C LEU A 82 1.06 8.06 7.37
N ALA A 83 0.43 7.13 6.66
CA ALA A 83 0.49 5.72 6.98
C ALA A 83 1.53 5.04 6.08
N PHE A 84 2.40 4.18 6.61
CA PHE A 84 3.45 3.53 5.82
C PHE A 84 3.90 2.21 6.46
N SER A 85 4.61 1.41 5.68
CA SER A 85 5.24 0.17 6.16
C SER A 85 6.64 0.49 6.72
N SER A 86 6.90 0.11 7.96
CA SER A 86 8.14 0.37 8.69
C SER A 86 8.59 -0.87 9.46
N LYS A 87 9.73 -0.80 10.17
CA LYS A 87 10.30 -1.90 10.98
C LYS A 87 10.37 -3.21 10.21
N VAL A 88 10.84 -3.10 8.97
CA VAL A 88 11.07 -4.20 8.03
C VAL A 88 12.14 -5.12 8.61
N VAL A 89 11.84 -6.41 8.76
CA VAL A 89 12.73 -7.34 9.45
C VAL A 89 13.88 -7.80 8.54
N ARG A 90 13.56 -8.34 7.37
CA ARG A 90 14.52 -8.86 6.38
C ARG A 90 14.73 -7.89 5.23
N GLY A 91 13.65 -7.34 4.66
CA GLY A 91 13.71 -6.42 3.52
C GLY A 91 14.08 -7.10 2.20
N GLY A 92 13.70 -8.37 2.02
CA GLY A 92 14.04 -9.18 0.84
C GLY A 92 12.86 -9.72 0.02
N SER A 93 11.63 -9.59 0.52
CA SER A 93 10.41 -9.96 -0.21
C SER A 93 9.57 -8.70 -0.37
N TRP A 94 9.54 -8.16 -1.60
CA TRP A 94 8.91 -6.87 -1.91
C TRP A 94 7.77 -7.07 -2.89
N PHE A 95 6.59 -6.56 -2.56
CA PHE A 95 5.45 -6.50 -3.47
C PHE A 95 5.16 -5.04 -3.84
N LYS A 96 5.22 -4.72 -5.14
CA LYS A 96 5.07 -3.34 -5.66
C LYS A 96 5.96 -2.32 -4.94
N GLY A 97 7.20 -2.70 -4.60
CA GLY A 97 8.13 -1.79 -3.92
C GLY A 97 7.85 -1.57 -2.43
N VAL A 98 7.14 -2.50 -1.78
CA VAL A 98 6.91 -2.51 -0.31
C VAL A 98 7.26 -3.88 0.27
N PRO A 99 8.02 -3.97 1.38
CA PRO A 99 8.33 -5.22 2.06
C PRO A 99 7.08 -5.90 2.61
N VAL A 100 7.01 -7.22 2.47
CA VAL A 100 5.89 -8.03 2.99
C VAL A 100 6.03 -8.37 4.49
N ASP A 101 7.16 -8.01 5.08
CA ASP A 101 7.56 -8.29 6.47
C ASP A 101 7.72 -6.99 7.28
N GLY A 102 6.88 -5.99 6.99
CA GLY A 102 6.82 -4.72 7.69
C GLY A 102 5.67 -4.63 8.72
N ARG A 103 5.64 -3.52 9.45
CA ARG A 103 4.58 -3.12 10.37
C ARG A 103 3.99 -1.80 9.89
N ILE A 104 2.67 -1.62 9.94
CA ILE A 104 2.06 -0.33 9.59
C ILE A 104 2.27 0.66 10.73
N ALA A 105 2.79 1.82 10.37
CA ALA A 105 2.90 2.98 11.24
C ALA A 105 2.06 4.13 10.70
N VAL A 106 1.59 4.97 11.61
CA VAL A 106 0.94 6.26 11.34
C VAL A 106 1.81 7.34 11.95
N TYR A 107 2.20 8.32 11.15
CA TYR A 107 2.99 9.46 11.57
C TYR A 107 2.18 10.74 11.42
N ASP A 108 2.05 11.49 12.51
CA ASP A 108 1.48 12.83 12.54
C ASP A 108 2.59 13.83 12.18
N LEU A 109 2.43 14.53 11.04
CA LEU A 109 3.43 15.47 10.53
C LEU A 109 3.50 16.76 11.35
N GLU A 110 2.41 17.13 12.01
CA GLU A 110 2.32 18.36 12.80
C GLU A 110 2.94 18.15 14.18
N GLU A 111 2.56 17.06 14.85
CA GLU A 111 3.02 16.73 16.21
C GLU A 111 4.32 15.91 16.22
N LYS A 112 4.82 15.52 15.04
CA LYS A 112 5.95 14.58 14.87
C LYS A 112 5.79 13.31 15.71
N LYS A 113 4.57 12.76 15.75
CA LYS A 113 4.24 11.60 16.59
C LYS A 113 4.06 10.35 15.73
N LEU A 114 4.81 9.29 16.06
CA LEU A 114 4.72 7.99 15.40
C LEU A 114 3.94 6.98 16.26
N VAL A 115 2.96 6.30 15.66
CA VAL A 115 2.19 5.22 16.28
C VAL A 115 2.24 3.99 15.38
N TYR A 116 2.56 2.83 15.93
CA TYR A 116 2.44 1.57 15.20
C TYR A 116 1.06 0.96 15.43
N VAL A 117 0.30 0.76 14.35
CA VAL A 117 -1.12 0.38 14.43
C VAL A 117 -1.36 -1.11 14.20
N THR A 118 -0.39 -1.86 13.68
CA THR A 118 -0.49 -3.32 13.52
C THR A 118 0.40 -4.06 14.52
N ALA A 119 0.34 -5.39 14.59
CA ALA A 119 1.30 -6.19 15.34
C ALA A 119 2.72 -6.09 14.75
N ALA A 120 3.74 -6.45 15.53
CA ALA A 120 5.10 -6.57 15.01
C ALA A 120 5.18 -7.62 13.92
N ALA A 121 5.99 -7.36 12.89
CA ALA A 121 6.31 -8.35 11.88
C ALA A 121 7.11 -9.50 12.51
N VAL A 122 6.87 -10.71 12.03
CA VAL A 122 7.59 -11.93 12.43
C VAL A 122 8.43 -12.39 11.25
N SER A 123 9.67 -12.79 11.49
CA SER A 123 10.53 -13.41 10.49
C SER A 123 11.48 -14.39 11.16
N ASN A 124 10.97 -15.58 11.45
CA ASN A 124 11.71 -16.67 12.05
C ASN A 124 12.03 -17.70 10.97
N TYR A 125 13.29 -18.09 10.87
CA TYR A 125 13.72 -19.18 10.01
C TYR A 125 14.80 -20.00 10.73
N ASP A 126 14.57 -21.30 10.80
CA ASP A 126 15.51 -22.27 11.34
C ASP A 126 16.17 -23.02 10.18
N GLU A 127 17.49 -22.86 10.03
CA GLU A 127 18.26 -23.47 8.93
C GLU A 127 18.41 -24.99 9.09
N GLU A 128 18.38 -25.50 10.32
CA GLU A 128 18.55 -26.92 10.61
C GLU A 128 17.28 -27.68 10.25
N THR A 129 16.15 -27.23 10.81
CA THR A 129 14.85 -27.88 10.61
C THR A 129 14.15 -27.44 9.33
N GLY A 130 14.51 -26.28 8.79
CA GLY A 130 13.79 -25.62 7.68
C GLY A 130 12.49 -24.95 8.10
N LYS A 131 12.18 -24.90 9.40
CA LYS A 131 10.96 -24.28 9.92
C LYS A 131 10.96 -22.79 9.60
N LEU A 132 9.85 -22.31 9.06
CA LEU A 132 9.65 -20.93 8.64
C LEU A 132 8.37 -20.37 9.25
N GLU A 133 8.44 -19.17 9.80
CA GLU A 133 7.28 -18.37 10.16
C GLU A 133 7.55 -16.91 9.80
N ARG A 134 6.71 -16.35 8.93
CA ARG A 134 6.76 -14.94 8.55
C ARG A 134 5.40 -14.32 8.60
N GLN A 135 5.34 -13.11 9.13
CA GLN A 135 4.12 -12.33 9.17
C GLN A 135 4.45 -10.85 8.97
N GLY A 136 3.66 -10.13 8.19
CA GLY A 136 3.85 -8.69 8.03
C GLY A 136 2.63 -8.00 7.45
N SER A 137 2.65 -6.67 7.55
CA SER A 137 1.56 -5.79 7.15
C SER A 137 2.08 -4.70 6.21
N LEU A 138 1.34 -4.45 5.12
CA LEU A 138 1.76 -3.57 4.04
C LEU A 138 0.59 -2.89 3.31
N HIS A 139 0.89 -1.95 2.42
CA HIS A 139 -0.08 -1.22 1.57
C HIS A 139 -1.23 -0.56 2.36
N PRO A 140 -0.92 0.38 3.27
CA PRO A 140 -1.96 1.10 4.00
C PRO A 140 -2.76 2.02 3.07
N VAL A 141 -4.08 2.00 3.21
CA VAL A 141 -5.02 2.84 2.48
C VAL A 141 -5.98 3.49 3.47
N TRP A 142 -5.96 4.81 3.55
CA TRP A 142 -6.84 5.56 4.45
C TRP A 142 -8.30 5.50 4.04
N SER A 143 -9.17 5.41 5.05
CA SER A 143 -10.59 5.66 4.90
C SER A 143 -10.84 7.12 4.52
N VAL A 144 -11.98 7.39 3.90
CA VAL A 144 -12.34 8.73 3.39
C VAL A 144 -12.48 9.74 4.55
N ASP A 145 -12.88 9.28 5.73
CA ASP A 145 -12.95 10.09 6.96
C ASP A 145 -11.61 10.22 7.71
N GLY A 146 -10.54 9.57 7.25
CA GLY A 146 -9.22 9.60 7.89
C GLY A 146 -9.14 8.94 9.27
N GLN A 147 -10.10 8.09 9.66
CA GLN A 147 -10.10 7.44 10.98
C GLN A 147 -9.58 6.00 10.97
N ARG A 148 -9.64 5.33 9.81
CA ARG A 148 -9.25 3.92 9.64
C ARG A 148 -8.28 3.76 8.48
N ILE A 149 -7.58 2.65 8.53
CA ILE A 149 -6.60 2.22 7.54
C ILE A 149 -6.95 0.79 7.16
N ALA A 150 -7.21 0.56 5.88
CA ALA A 150 -7.24 -0.77 5.30
C ALA A 150 -5.82 -1.14 4.88
N TYR A 151 -5.41 -2.38 5.08
CA TYR A 151 -4.06 -2.84 4.77
C TYR A 151 -4.05 -4.33 4.47
N TRP A 152 -2.95 -4.81 3.90
CA TRP A 152 -2.75 -6.23 3.66
C TRP A 152 -1.93 -6.86 4.76
N ARG A 153 -2.24 -8.11 5.07
CA ARG A 153 -1.42 -8.96 5.92
C ARG A 153 -1.03 -10.21 5.14
N THR A 154 0.26 -10.51 5.18
CA THR A 154 0.83 -11.73 4.60
C THR A 154 1.35 -12.60 5.72
N GLU A 155 1.05 -13.89 5.65
CA GLU A 155 1.59 -14.89 6.56
C GLU A 155 2.17 -16.02 5.72
N GLU A 156 3.40 -16.42 6.00
CA GLU A 156 4.08 -17.55 5.37
C GLU A 156 4.54 -18.50 6.45
N PHE A 157 4.30 -19.79 6.26
CA PHE A 157 4.69 -20.80 7.24
C PHE A 157 5.11 -22.12 6.57
N CYS A 158 6.06 -22.80 7.19
CA CYS A 158 6.53 -24.13 6.82
C CYS A 158 7.00 -24.84 8.09
N GLU A 159 6.60 -26.09 8.33
CA GLU A 159 6.99 -26.80 9.55
C GLU A 159 8.42 -27.33 9.49
N SER A 160 8.88 -27.73 8.30
CA SER A 160 10.21 -28.28 8.07
C SER A 160 10.66 -28.13 6.62
N LYS A 161 11.86 -28.62 6.29
CA LYS A 161 12.37 -28.71 4.90
C LYS A 161 11.52 -29.57 3.97
N GLU A 162 10.76 -30.52 4.51
CA GLU A 162 10.00 -31.51 3.73
C GLU A 162 8.55 -31.07 3.48
N THR A 163 8.05 -30.12 4.27
CA THR A 163 6.68 -29.62 4.12
C THR A 163 6.60 -28.54 3.05
N GLU A 164 5.47 -28.49 2.33
CA GLU A 164 5.21 -27.38 1.42
C GLU A 164 5.00 -26.08 2.19
N LYS A 165 5.55 -24.99 1.66
CA LYS A 165 5.34 -23.65 2.18
C LYS A 165 3.88 -23.23 1.98
N GLN A 166 3.23 -22.87 3.07
CA GLN A 166 1.89 -22.27 3.05
C GLN A 166 2.01 -20.74 3.07
N GLU A 167 1.19 -20.07 2.27
CA GLU A 167 1.13 -18.60 2.22
C GLU A 167 -0.33 -18.15 2.25
N THR A 168 -0.65 -17.25 3.18
CA THR A 168 -1.97 -16.62 3.28
C THR A 168 -1.85 -15.13 3.08
N LYS A 169 -2.89 -14.59 2.45
CA LYS A 169 -2.99 -13.22 1.99
C LYS A 169 -4.34 -12.71 2.41
N THR A 170 -4.38 -11.70 3.27
CA THR A 170 -5.63 -11.25 3.89
C THR A 170 -5.71 -9.73 3.93
N THR A 171 -6.93 -9.21 3.86
CA THR A 171 -7.21 -7.78 3.99
C THR A 171 -7.78 -7.49 5.37
N TRP A 172 -7.26 -6.44 5.99
CA TRP A 172 -7.59 -6.03 7.35
C TRP A 172 -7.91 -4.54 7.41
N ILE A 173 -8.64 -4.14 8.45
CA ILE A 173 -8.84 -2.74 8.80
C ILE A 173 -8.39 -2.49 10.24
N VAL A 174 -7.83 -1.31 10.49
CA VAL A 174 -7.45 -0.86 11.83
C VAL A 174 -7.75 0.62 12.00
N LYS A 175 -7.98 1.08 13.23
CA LYS A 175 -8.08 2.52 13.50
C LYS A 175 -6.69 3.15 13.56
N LYS A 176 -6.61 4.44 13.21
CA LYS A 176 -5.34 5.18 13.20
C LYS A 176 -4.64 5.29 14.56
N ASP A 177 -5.39 5.10 15.65
CA ASP A 177 -4.89 5.10 17.02
C ASP A 177 -4.40 3.72 17.50
N GLY A 178 -4.49 2.68 16.65
CA GLY A 178 -3.97 1.34 16.94
C GLY A 178 -4.90 0.44 17.75
N GLN A 179 -6.22 0.68 17.73
CA GLN A 179 -7.20 -0.28 18.28
C GLN A 179 -7.14 -1.64 17.55
N ILE A 180 -7.81 -2.66 18.09
CA ILE A 180 -7.75 -4.05 17.60
C ILE A 180 -8.11 -4.12 16.10
N PRO A 181 -7.21 -4.65 15.25
CA PRO A 181 -7.51 -4.84 13.82
C PRO A 181 -8.60 -5.87 13.57
N LEU A 182 -9.38 -5.67 12.52
CA LEU A 182 -10.42 -6.59 12.05
C LEU A 182 -10.04 -7.16 10.68
N LYS A 183 -10.04 -8.50 10.55
CA LYS A 183 -9.93 -9.18 9.24
C LYS A 183 -11.24 -9.00 8.50
N VAL A 184 -11.19 -8.52 7.26
CA VAL A 184 -12.39 -8.24 6.44
C VAL A 184 -12.54 -9.15 5.23
N ALA A 185 -11.44 -9.71 4.70
CA ALA A 185 -11.49 -10.64 3.58
C ALA A 185 -10.18 -11.43 3.41
N ASP A 186 -10.27 -12.51 2.63
CA ASP A 186 -9.12 -13.18 2.03
C ASP A 186 -8.77 -12.55 0.68
N GLY A 187 -7.49 -12.63 0.34
CA GLY A 187 -6.89 -12.03 -0.85
C GLY A 187 -6.50 -10.56 -0.68
N PHE A 188 -5.69 -10.09 -1.61
CA PHE A 188 -5.31 -8.69 -1.77
C PHE A 188 -4.93 -8.37 -3.23
N ASN A 189 -5.21 -7.16 -3.73
CA ASN A 189 -4.49 -6.59 -4.90
C ASN A 189 -4.58 -5.06 -5.00
N GLN A 190 -5.78 -4.49 -4.97
CA GLN A 190 -5.99 -3.06 -4.74
C GLN A 190 -7.18 -2.85 -3.81
N LEU A 191 -7.04 -1.93 -2.86
CA LEU A 191 -8.08 -1.59 -1.91
C LEU A 191 -8.61 -0.19 -2.21
N GLY A 192 -9.90 0.01 -2.01
CA GLY A 192 -10.51 1.33 -2.05
C GLY A 192 -11.66 1.43 -1.05
N TRP A 193 -11.68 2.50 -0.27
CA TRP A 193 -12.80 2.77 0.61
C TRP A 193 -13.99 3.34 -0.16
N GLY A 194 -15.18 2.86 0.16
CA GLY A 194 -16.42 3.51 -0.24
C GLY A 194 -16.53 4.89 0.41
N ARG A 195 -17.21 5.83 -0.27
CA ARG A 195 -17.48 7.17 0.28
C ARG A 195 -18.33 7.14 1.54
N ASP A 196 -19.08 6.07 1.74
CA ASP A 196 -19.86 5.79 2.94
C ASP A 196 -18.99 5.45 4.17
N ASN A 197 -17.69 5.17 3.99
CA ASN A 197 -16.81 4.56 4.98
C ASN A 197 -17.34 3.23 5.55
N GLN A 198 -18.37 2.64 4.97
CA GLN A 198 -18.98 1.39 5.42
C GLN A 198 -18.74 0.26 4.42
N SER A 199 -18.21 0.58 3.25
CA SER A 199 -17.83 -0.38 2.22
C SER A 199 -16.33 -0.39 1.99
N LEU A 200 -15.77 -1.58 1.76
CA LEU A 200 -14.43 -1.75 1.19
C LEU A 200 -14.52 -2.43 -0.16
N PHE A 201 -13.84 -1.87 -1.15
CA PHE A 201 -13.72 -2.45 -2.48
C PHE A 201 -12.37 -3.16 -2.58
N ILE A 202 -12.40 -4.42 -3.00
CA ILE A 202 -11.21 -5.21 -3.27
C ILE A 202 -11.22 -5.55 -4.75
N LEU A 203 -10.24 -5.04 -5.46
CA LEU A 203 -9.91 -5.58 -6.77
C LEU A 203 -9.05 -6.82 -6.56
N LYS A 204 -9.42 -7.89 -7.26
CA LYS A 204 -8.67 -9.13 -7.43
C LYS A 204 -8.29 -9.25 -8.92
N ASP A 205 -7.48 -10.24 -9.24
CA ASP A 205 -6.95 -10.42 -10.59
C ASP A 205 -8.05 -10.54 -11.65
N THR A 206 -9.17 -11.17 -11.31
CA THR A 206 -10.28 -11.40 -12.24
C THR A 206 -11.63 -10.84 -11.79
N GLN A 207 -11.69 -10.07 -10.69
CA GLN A 207 -12.97 -9.51 -10.23
C GLN A 207 -12.84 -8.28 -9.32
N ILE A 208 -13.92 -7.54 -9.16
CA ILE A 208 -14.08 -6.47 -8.17
C ILE A 208 -15.16 -6.91 -7.19
N ASP A 209 -14.80 -6.95 -5.91
CA ASP A 209 -15.70 -7.21 -4.81
C ASP A 209 -15.96 -5.94 -4.00
N ARG A 210 -17.20 -5.78 -3.54
CA ARG A 210 -17.56 -4.84 -2.49
C ARG A 210 -17.91 -5.63 -1.23
N ILE A 211 -17.32 -5.23 -0.11
CA ILE A 211 -17.53 -5.82 1.20
C ILE A 211 -18.26 -4.80 2.06
N ASP A 212 -19.37 -5.21 2.67
CA ASP A 212 -20.02 -4.44 3.72
C ASP A 212 -19.25 -4.63 5.03
N LEU A 213 -18.78 -3.55 5.64
CA LEU A 213 -17.92 -3.63 6.83
C LEU A 213 -18.66 -3.93 8.13
N LYS A 214 -20.00 -3.92 8.11
CA LYS A 214 -20.84 -4.26 9.27
C LYS A 214 -21.20 -5.73 9.26
N SER A 215 -21.64 -6.28 8.12
CA SER A 215 -21.99 -7.70 7.99
C SER A 215 -20.83 -8.58 7.55
N LEU A 216 -19.75 -8.00 6.98
CA LEU A 216 -18.66 -8.68 6.29
C LEU A 216 -19.11 -9.50 5.07
N GLU A 217 -20.34 -9.26 4.60
CA GLU A 217 -20.84 -9.89 3.37
C GLU A 217 -20.11 -9.31 2.16
N THR A 218 -19.68 -10.22 1.28
CA THR A 218 -19.00 -9.88 0.04
C THR A 218 -19.96 -9.99 -1.13
N ARG A 219 -20.01 -8.96 -1.96
CA ARG A 219 -20.74 -8.95 -3.23
C ARG A 219 -19.78 -8.67 -4.37
N THR A 220 -19.65 -9.62 -5.30
CA THR A 220 -18.93 -9.39 -6.56
C THR A 220 -19.72 -8.44 -7.44
N LEU A 221 -19.08 -7.35 -7.86
CA LEU A 221 -19.65 -6.33 -8.73
C LEU A 221 -19.33 -6.59 -10.21
N VAL A 222 -18.12 -7.08 -10.48
CA VAL A 222 -17.64 -7.44 -11.82
C VAL A 222 -16.78 -8.68 -11.69
N SER A 223 -16.95 -9.66 -12.59
CA SER A 223 -16.00 -10.77 -12.80
C SER A 223 -15.68 -10.87 -14.28
N TRP A 224 -14.40 -10.81 -14.63
CA TRP A 224 -13.92 -10.83 -16.01
C TRP A 224 -13.90 -12.25 -16.62
N GLU A 225 -13.94 -13.29 -15.79
CA GLU A 225 -14.11 -14.68 -16.25
C GLU A 225 -15.55 -14.99 -16.67
N GLN A 226 -16.51 -14.29 -16.06
CA GLN A 226 -17.94 -14.49 -16.28
C GLN A 226 -18.58 -13.39 -17.15
N ALA A 227 -17.88 -12.29 -17.39
CA ALA A 227 -18.37 -11.19 -18.22
C ALA A 227 -18.23 -11.52 -19.70
N GLN A 228 -19.37 -11.70 -20.40
CA GLN A 228 -19.41 -11.43 -21.84
C GLN A 228 -19.26 -9.92 -22.04
N ALA A 229 -18.40 -9.51 -22.98
CA ALA A 229 -18.16 -8.10 -23.27
C ALA A 229 -19.45 -7.36 -23.69
N PRO A 230 -19.62 -6.07 -23.34
CA PRO A 230 -18.79 -5.23 -22.48
C PRO A 230 -19.39 -4.99 -21.08
N THR A 231 -18.51 -4.77 -20.10
CA THR A 231 -18.83 -4.40 -18.71
C THR A 231 -19.77 -3.19 -18.65
N PRO A 232 -20.89 -3.22 -17.91
CA PRO A 232 -21.83 -2.10 -17.91
C PRO A 232 -21.22 -0.88 -17.19
N LYS A 233 -21.17 0.26 -17.89
CA LYS A 233 -20.73 1.60 -17.39
C LYS A 233 -21.14 1.95 -15.94
N PRO A 234 -22.36 1.62 -15.45
CA PRO A 234 -22.80 1.98 -14.09
C PRO A 234 -21.91 1.46 -12.96
N VAL A 235 -21.15 0.39 -13.16
CA VAL A 235 -20.31 -0.18 -12.09
C VAL A 235 -19.04 0.67 -11.86
N LEU A 236 -18.51 1.34 -12.88
CA LEU A 236 -17.32 2.18 -12.73
C LEU A 236 -17.59 3.46 -11.93
N ASP A 237 -18.83 3.96 -11.93
CA ASP A 237 -19.18 5.20 -11.23
C ASP A 237 -19.12 5.04 -9.70
N ILE A 238 -19.42 3.84 -9.20
CA ILE A 238 -19.45 3.54 -7.77
C ILE A 238 -18.11 3.05 -7.21
N VAL A 239 -17.15 2.70 -8.07
CA VAL A 239 -15.83 2.19 -7.66
C VAL A 239 -14.87 3.35 -7.34
N PRO A 240 -14.08 3.27 -6.25
CA PRO A 240 -13.12 4.31 -5.87
C PRO A 240 -12.06 4.58 -6.94
N ALA A 241 -11.53 5.81 -6.98
CA ALA A 241 -10.56 6.24 -7.98
C ALA A 241 -9.31 5.35 -8.04
N ALA A 242 -8.76 4.94 -6.89
CA ALA A 242 -7.60 4.05 -6.82
C ALA A 242 -7.79 2.73 -7.56
N VAL A 243 -9.01 2.16 -7.50
CA VAL A 243 -9.35 0.92 -8.20
C VAL A 243 -9.59 1.19 -9.69
N ARG A 244 -10.22 2.31 -10.05
CA ARG A 244 -10.41 2.70 -11.46
C ARG A 244 -9.10 2.87 -12.22
N THR A 245 -8.10 3.54 -11.64
CA THR A 245 -6.79 3.73 -12.27
C THR A 245 -6.16 2.38 -12.61
N TYR A 246 -6.22 1.42 -11.69
CA TYR A 246 -5.66 0.08 -11.96
C TYR A 246 -6.37 -0.64 -13.10
N ILE A 247 -7.71 -0.57 -13.17
CA ILE A 247 -8.48 -1.19 -14.26
C ILE A 247 -8.04 -0.61 -15.62
N ALA A 248 -7.87 0.70 -15.70
CA ALA A 248 -7.44 1.39 -16.92
C ALA A 248 -6.01 1.01 -17.39
N ASP A 249 -5.16 0.57 -16.46
CA ASP A 249 -3.78 0.16 -16.75
C ASP A 249 -3.67 -1.32 -17.16
N HIS A 250 -4.58 -2.20 -16.69
CA HIS A 250 -4.43 -3.66 -16.83
C HIS A 250 -5.42 -4.33 -17.81
N PHE A 251 -6.53 -3.68 -18.15
CA PHE A 251 -7.60 -4.29 -18.97
C PHE A 251 -7.92 -3.50 -20.25
N ARG A 252 -6.92 -2.85 -20.86
CA ARG A 252 -7.07 -2.23 -22.19
C ARG A 252 -7.20 -3.26 -23.30
#